data_AF-S4NPN4-F1
#
_entry.id   AF-S4NPN4-F1
#
_cell.length_a   1.000
_cell.length_b   1.000
_cell.length_c   1.000
_cell.angle_alpha   90.00
_cell.angle_beta   90.00
_cell.angle_gamma   90.00
#
_symmetry.space_group_name_H-M   'P 1'
#
loop_
_entity.id
_entity.type
_entity.pdbx_description
1 polymer ?
#
loop_
_entity_poly.entity_id
_entity_poly.type
_entity_poly.pdbx_seq_one_letter_code
_entity_poly.pdbx_strand_id
1 'polypeptide(L)' 'AVSYRETVAYTSEQMCQSKSSNNHNCLFMKATPMPISLVTDIDDDKVNPRDDLETRARYLEEKYEYDVTEA' A
#
# COMPACT_ATOMS: atom_id res chain seq x y z
N ALA A 1 16.79 12.51 19.16
CA ALA A 1 15.52 13.14 18.76
C ALA A 1 14.52 12.03 18.48
N VAL A 2 13.29 12.14 18.98
CA VAL A 2 12.23 11.16 18.67
C VAL A 2 11.65 11.52 17.30
N SER A 3 11.64 10.57 16.37
CA SER A 3 10.98 10.73 15.07
C SER A 3 9.54 10.30 15.21
N TYR A 4 8.62 11.23 15.00
CA TYR A 4 7.19 10.90 14.89
C TYR A 4 6.87 10.40 13.47
N ARG A 5 5.92 9.49 13.38
CA ARG A 5 5.39 8.94 12.11
C ARG A 5 3.88 9.07 12.12
N GLU A 6 3.29 9.15 10.93
CA GLU A 6 1.85 9.28 10.73
C GLU A 6 1.27 7.95 10.20
N THR A 7 0.02 7.66 10.54
CA THR A 7 -0.71 6.47 10.06
C THR A 7 -2.19 6.77 9.92
N VAL A 8 -2.90 5.93 9.16
CA VAL A 8 -4.35 6.00 9.00
C VAL A 8 -5.02 4.88 9.78
N ALA A 9 -6.07 5.20 10.53
CA ALA A 9 -6.81 4.22 11.33
C ALA A 9 -8.03 3.64 10.58
N TYR A 10 -8.56 4.37 9.61
CA TYR A 10 -9.79 4.02 8.90
C TYR A 10 -9.67 4.33 7.41
N THR A 11 -10.50 3.65 6.62
CA THR A 11 -10.61 3.90 5.18
C THR A 11 -11.13 5.30 4.89
N SER A 12 -10.57 5.98 3.90
CA SER A 12 -11.02 7.30 3.45
C SER A 12 -12.47 7.28 2.97
N GLU A 13 -13.28 8.18 3.53
CA GLU A 13 -14.70 8.32 3.15
C GLU A 13 -14.85 8.81 1.70
N GLN A 14 -14.12 9.86 1.35
CA GLN A 14 -14.12 10.47 0.02
C GLN A 14 -13.01 9.91 -0.87
N MET A 15 -13.27 9.88 -2.18
CA MET A 15 -12.24 9.61 -3.18
C MET A 15 -11.49 10.91 -3.51
N CYS A 16 -10.20 10.95 -3.21
CA CYS A 16 -9.37 12.12 -3.49
C CYS A 16 -8.90 12.09 -4.95
N GLN A 17 -8.86 13.26 -5.59
CA GLN A 17 -8.41 13.43 -6.97
C GLN A 17 -7.28 14.47 -7.04
N SER A 18 -6.22 14.16 -7.79
CA SER A 18 -5.15 15.11 -8.11
C SER A 18 -4.88 15.14 -9.61
N LYS A 19 -4.70 16.35 -10.17
CA LYS A 19 -4.38 16.54 -11.60
C LYS A 19 -3.03 17.23 -11.77
N SER A 20 -2.27 16.81 -12.76
CA SER A 20 -1.07 17.54 -13.17
C SER A 20 -1.44 18.91 -13.73
N SER A 21 -0.54 19.89 -13.62
CA SER A 21 -0.78 21.26 -14.10
C SER A 21 -1.08 21.35 -15.61
N ASN A 22 -0.59 20.38 -16.40
CA ASN A 22 -0.88 20.25 -17.83
C ASN A 22 -2.21 19.52 -18.14
N ASN A 23 -2.98 19.12 -17.12
CA ASN A 23 -4.26 18.41 -17.22
C ASN A 23 -4.24 17.07 -17.97
N HIS A 24 -3.08 16.46 -18.21
CA HIS A 24 -3.01 15.17 -18.88
C HIS A 24 -3.11 13.99 -17.91
N ASN A 25 -2.65 14.16 -16.67
CA ASN A 25 -2.64 13.09 -15.68
C ASN A 25 -3.63 13.40 -14.57
N CYS A 26 -4.39 12.38 -14.19
CA CYS A 26 -5.35 12.44 -13.11
C CYS A 26 -5.22 11.18 -12.25
N LEU A 27 -4.89 11.36 -10.97
CA LEU A 27 -4.82 10.28 -9.99
C LEU A 27 -6.06 10.31 -9.11
N PHE A 28 -6.63 9.14 -8.84
CA PHE A 28 -7.68 8.93 -7.86
C PHE A 28 -7.16 7.99 -6.79
N MET A 29 -7.33 8.35 -5.52
CA MET A 29 -6.76 7.57 -4.41
C MET A 29 -7.71 7.56 -3.21
N LYS A 30 -7.71 6.43 -2.50
CA LYS A 30 -8.22 6.28 -1.14
C LYS A 30 -7.14 5.63 -0.28
N ALA A 31 -7.03 6.05 0.97
CA ALA A 31 -6.16 5.41 1.95
C ALA A 31 -6.96 4.42 2.79
N THR A 32 -6.36 3.27 3.10
CA THR A 32 -6.87 2.23 4.00
C THR A 32 -5.80 1.89 5.04
N PRO A 33 -6.19 1.45 6.25
CA PRO A 33 -5.24 0.97 7.23
C PRO A 33 -4.55 -0.31 6.74
N MET A 34 -3.22 -0.34 6.81
CA MET A 34 -2.42 -1.52 6.48
C MET A 34 -2.37 -2.50 7.67
N PRO A 35 -2.37 -3.83 7.44
CA PRO A 35 -2.15 -4.80 8.50
C PRO A 35 -0.78 -4.59 9.18
N ILE A 36 -0.76 -4.60 10.52
CA ILE A 36 0.45 -4.34 11.31
C ILE A 36 1.58 -5.34 10.98
N SER A 37 1.23 -6.60 10.77
CA SER A 37 2.18 -7.66 10.43
C SER A 37 2.87 -7.43 9.08
N LEU A 38 2.20 -6.80 8.12
CA LEU A 38 2.79 -6.48 6.81
C LEU A 38 3.88 -5.42 6.94
N VAL A 39 3.70 -4.43 7.82
CA VAL A 39 4.72 -3.40 8.08
C VAL A 39 6.02 -4.04 8.57
N THR A 40 5.93 -4.98 9.52
CA THR A 40 7.11 -5.71 10.02
C THR A 40 7.78 -6.55 8.93
N ASP A 41 7.00 -7.22 8.08
CA ASP A 41 7.57 -8.00 6.99
C ASP A 41 8.26 -7.15 5.91
N ILE A 42 7.76 -5.93 5.65
CA ILE A 42 8.43 -4.98 4.76
C ILE A 42 9.75 -4.51 5.39
N ASP A 43 9.75 -4.18 6.68
CA ASP A 43 10.97 -3.77 7.41
C ASP A 43 12.02 -4.89 7.50
N ASP A 44 11.57 -6.15 7.55
CA ASP A 44 12.41 -7.36 7.54
C ASP A 44 12.88 -7.78 6.13
N ASP A 45 12.60 -6.99 5.08
CA ASP A 45 12.89 -7.30 3.67
C ASP A 45 12.24 -8.61 3.16
N LYS A 46 11.16 -9.10 3.80
CA LYS A 46 10.40 -10.26 3.31
C LYS A 46 9.48 -9.92 2.13
N VAL A 47 9.09 -8.65 2.01
CA VAL A 47 8.29 -8.12 0.91
C VAL A 47 9.04 -6.92 0.34
N ASN A 48 9.61 -7.08 -0.85
CA ASN A 48 10.35 -6.02 -1.53
C ASN A 48 9.65 -5.61 -2.84
N PRO A 49 9.62 -4.31 -3.21
CA PRO A 49 9.11 -3.89 -4.51
C PRO A 49 9.89 -4.47 -5.70
N ARG A 50 11.12 -4.96 -5.49
CA ARG A 50 11.97 -5.57 -6.52
C ARG A 50 11.78 -7.08 -6.68
N ASP A 51 11.02 -7.72 -5.80
CA ASP A 51 10.74 -9.15 -5.89
C ASP A 51 9.92 -9.49 -7.13
N ASP A 52 9.98 -10.76 -7.52
CA ASP A 52 9.14 -11.29 -8.57
C ASP A 52 7.65 -11.10 -8.24
N LEU A 53 6.89 -10.59 -9.21
CA LEU A 53 5.50 -10.18 -9.01
C LEU A 53 4.61 -11.35 -8.61
N GLU A 54 4.79 -12.53 -9.21
CA GLU A 54 3.98 -13.71 -8.91
C GLU A 54 4.26 -14.21 -7.49
N THR A 55 5.53 -14.23 -7.10
CA THR A 55 5.94 -14.66 -5.76
C THR A 55 5.44 -13.70 -4.68
N ARG A 56 5.51 -12.39 -4.93
CA ARG A 56 5.01 -11.37 -4.01
C ARG A 56 3.49 -11.40 -3.90
N ALA A 57 2.78 -11.51 -5.02
CA ALA A 57 1.33 -11.58 -5.04
C ALA A 57 0.81 -12.78 -4.24
N ARG A 58 1.40 -13.97 -4.45
CA ARG A 58 1.05 -15.18 -3.68
C ARG A 58 1.31 -15.00 -2.19
N TYR A 59 2.44 -14.39 -1.80
CA TYR A 59 2.75 -14.14 -0.39
C TYR A 59 1.73 -13.20 0.27
N LEU A 60 1.32 -12.14 -0.45
CA LEU A 60 0.34 -11.19 0.02
C LEU A 60 -1.07 -11.79 0.11
N GLU A 61 -1.45 -12.64 -0.86
CA GLU A 61 -2.70 -13.39 -0.83
C GLU A 61 -2.74 -14.37 0.37
N GLU A 62 -1.75 -15.27 0.47
CA GLU A 62 -1.74 -16.34 1.47
C GLU A 62 -1.66 -15.83 2.91
N LYS A 63 -0.93 -14.73 3.15
CA LYS A 63 -0.66 -14.22 4.51
C LYS A 63 -1.57 -13.08 4.94
N TYR A 64 -2.05 -12.29 3.98
CA TYR A 64 -2.77 -11.04 4.25
C TYR A 64 -4.12 -10.94 3.55
N GLU A 65 -4.54 -11.98 2.82
CA GLU A 65 -5.81 -12.02 2.09
C GLU A 65 -5.95 -10.87 1.08
N TYR A 66 -4.82 -10.40 0.53
CA TYR A 66 -4.84 -9.42 -0.55
C TYR A 66 -5.30 -10.06 -1.85
N ASP A 67 -6.02 -9.30 -2.66
CA ASP A 67 -6.43 -9.77 -3.98
C ASP A 67 -5.19 -9.91 -4.89
N VAL A 68 -5.05 -11.07 -5.55
CA VAL A 68 -3.92 -11.39 -6.43
C VAL A 68 -3.78 -10.41 -7.58
N THR A 69 -4.88 -9.78 -8.01
CA THR A 69 -4.86 -8.76 -9.06
C THR A 69 -4.44 -7.38 -8.54
N GLU A 70 -4.46 -7.17 -7.23
CA GLU A 70 -4.05 -5.92 -6.55
C GLU A 70 -2.67 -6.03 -5.85
N ALA A 71 -2.07 -7.23 -5.79
CA ALA A 71 -0.83 -7.56 -5.07
C ALA A 71 0.44 -7.59 -5.96
#